data_AF-A0A4V2A5N6-F1
#
_entry.id   AF-A0A4V2A5N6-F1
#
_cell.length_a   1.000
_cell.length_b   1.000
_cell.length_c   1.000
_cell.angle_alpha   90.00
_cell.angle_beta   90.00
_cell.angle_gamma   90.00
#
_symmetry.space_group_name_H-M   'P 1'
#
loop_
_entity.id
_entity.type
_entity.pdbx_description
1 polymer ?
#
loop_
_entity_poly.entity_id
_entity_poly.type
_entity_poly.pdbx_seq_one_letter_code
_entity_poly.pdbx_strand_id
1 'polypeptide(L)'
;MMRFMKAGLLIGVVSLLGSCMKDSAVEDVPPPGTSVPAGSLDRMEWGNGLTGYFDYNTDSTLRTIQYNLGGSSAKTIFERTQGRLSTIADDASLYRNVYNYNLDNQLVFVENVQKSNNASQFRLEYTYNAQGLVDSMKYFSTNGGTKTLRTRSGYQYDAAGMLLSVETESGNNMVLSQIEAWSPEISFMPEMYYDVLLTENYDIYNLPVLSQRKMLPSKITRKVKPTTGGTYTTDKTQQITFTVSGKKVTKTTTEVSFPNVPGSNTSLTANYVYR
;
A
#
# COMPACT_ATOMS: atom_id res chain seq x y z
N MET A 1 7.58 -18.42 8.60
CA MET A 1 7.97 -17.39 7.64
C MET A 1 7.34 -16.07 8.08
N MET A 2 8.13 -15.17 8.66
CA MET A 2 7.66 -13.86 9.14
C MET A 2 7.37 -12.98 7.91
N ARG A 3 6.15 -12.45 7.81
CA ARG A 3 5.75 -11.53 6.73
C ARG A 3 5.84 -10.11 7.29
N PHE A 4 6.77 -9.31 6.77
CA PHE A 4 6.89 -7.91 7.16
C PHE A 4 5.87 -7.06 6.38
N MET A 5 5.12 -6.22 7.10
CA MET A 5 4.19 -5.24 6.54
C MET A 5 4.91 -3.91 6.32
N LYS A 6 4.56 -3.22 5.23
CA LYS A 6 5.36 -2.11 4.65
C LYS A 6 4.86 -0.70 4.98
N ALA A 7 5.72 0.26 4.62
CA ALA A 7 5.93 1.52 5.31
C ALA A 7 4.79 2.57 5.28
N GLY A 8 4.05 2.73 4.20
CA GLY A 8 3.08 3.83 4.13
C GLY A 8 1.73 3.53 4.79
N LEU A 9 1.47 2.25 5.10
CA LEU A 9 0.11 1.77 5.24
C LEU A 9 0.05 0.50 6.09
N LEU A 10 0.17 0.65 7.41
CA LEU A 10 -0.16 -0.46 8.30
C LEU A 10 -1.69 -0.59 8.40
N ILE A 11 -2.29 -1.16 7.34
CA ILE A 11 -3.72 -1.49 7.30
C ILE A 11 -3.87 -2.98 7.57
N GLY A 12 -4.52 -3.27 8.67
CA GLY A 12 -5.42 -4.42 8.71
C GLY A 12 -4.85 -5.77 9.14
N VAL A 13 -3.66 -5.84 9.75
CA VAL A 13 -3.27 -7.06 10.50
C VAL A 13 -2.56 -6.66 11.79
N VAL A 14 -3.33 -6.13 12.74
CA VAL A 14 -3.02 -6.33 14.16
C VAL A 14 -3.67 -7.67 14.55
N SER A 15 -3.14 -8.76 14.02
CA SER A 15 -3.43 -10.09 14.55
C SER A 15 -2.13 -10.83 14.80
N LEU A 16 -1.78 -10.86 16.10
CA LEU A 16 -1.11 -11.97 16.78
C LEU A 16 0.24 -12.40 16.19
N LEU A 17 1.25 -11.53 16.30
CA LEU A 17 2.63 -11.99 16.51
C LEU A 17 2.98 -11.90 18.00
N GLY A 18 2.16 -12.56 18.82
CA GLY A 18 2.55 -12.97 20.16
C GLY A 18 3.43 -14.22 20.07
N SER A 19 4.63 -14.10 19.52
CA SER A 19 5.70 -15.01 19.91
C SER A 19 6.44 -14.35 21.05
N CYS A 20 6.51 -14.99 22.22
CA CYS A 20 7.37 -14.59 23.32
C CYS A 20 8.78 -14.31 22.80
N MET A 21 9.13 -13.04 22.58
CA MET A 21 10.52 -12.65 22.43
C MET A 21 11.07 -12.51 23.84
N LYS A 22 11.85 -13.51 24.23
CA LYS A 22 12.77 -13.45 25.36
C LYS A 22 13.69 -12.26 25.12
N ASP A 23 13.82 -11.38 26.12
CA ASP A 23 14.75 -10.27 26.14
C ASP A 23 16.13 -10.75 25.67
N SER A 24 16.50 -10.33 24.47
CA SER A 24 17.85 -10.36 23.96
C SER A 24 17.96 -9.08 23.19
N ALA A 25 18.86 -8.19 23.62
CA ALA A 25 19.17 -6.96 22.91
C ALA A 25 19.61 -7.35 21.50
N VAL A 26 18.67 -7.31 20.55
CA VAL A 26 19.01 -7.66 19.19
C VAL A 26 19.58 -6.42 18.54
N GLU A 27 20.86 -6.50 18.17
CA GLU A 27 21.52 -5.45 17.42
C GLU A 27 20.81 -5.26 16.08
N ASP A 28 20.49 -4.00 15.80
CA ASP A 28 19.85 -3.60 14.54
C ASP A 28 20.81 -3.90 13.38
N VAL A 29 20.33 -4.62 12.36
CA VAL A 29 21.15 -4.91 11.18
C VAL A 29 21.52 -3.57 10.54
N PRO A 30 22.81 -3.28 10.29
CA PRO A 30 23.22 -1.96 9.82
C PRO A 30 22.49 -1.58 8.53
N PRO A 31 22.14 -0.28 8.36
CA PRO A 31 21.36 0.17 7.22
C PRO A 31 22.08 -0.16 5.90
N PRO A 32 21.33 -0.45 4.82
CA PRO A 32 21.93 -0.60 3.49
C PRO A 32 22.62 0.72 3.08
N GLY A 33 23.73 0.59 2.34
CA GLY A 33 24.70 1.68 2.13
C GLY A 33 24.14 3.03 1.63
N THR A 34 24.28 4.05 2.47
CA THR A 34 24.61 5.49 2.30
C THR A 34 24.07 6.37 1.15
N SER A 35 23.34 5.87 0.14
CA SER A 35 22.80 6.72 -0.95
C SER A 35 21.42 7.32 -0.66
N VAL A 36 21.30 8.06 0.45
CA VAL A 36 20.13 8.91 0.72
C VAL A 36 20.45 10.34 0.27
N PRO A 37 19.78 10.89 -0.77
CA PRO A 37 19.97 12.28 -1.17
C PRO A 37 19.57 13.26 -0.07
N ALA A 38 20.19 14.44 -0.04
CA ALA A 38 19.82 15.50 0.90
C ALA A 38 18.34 15.86 0.73
N GLY A 39 17.60 15.91 1.83
CA GLY A 39 16.18 16.19 1.85
C GLY A 39 15.27 15.01 1.56
N SER A 40 15.80 13.83 1.20
CA SER A 40 15.02 12.60 1.01
C SER A 40 14.73 11.90 2.35
N LEU A 41 13.71 11.04 2.36
CA LEU A 41 13.36 10.23 3.52
C LEU A 41 14.48 9.21 3.75
N ASP A 42 15.10 9.25 4.91
CA ASP A 42 16.18 8.35 5.32
C ASP A 42 15.60 7.08 5.95
N ARG A 43 14.71 7.27 6.93
CA ARG A 43 14.05 6.15 7.59
C ARG A 43 12.66 6.50 8.13
N MET A 44 11.90 5.45 8.38
CA MET A 44 10.65 5.50 9.13
C MET A 44 10.73 4.61 10.36
N GLU A 45 10.21 5.09 11.48
CA GLU A 45 10.24 4.41 12.77
C GLU A 45 8.80 4.25 13.28
N TRP A 46 8.33 3.01 13.45
CA TRP A 46 6.99 2.74 13.95
C TRP A 46 7.00 2.52 15.46
N GLY A 47 5.90 2.88 16.12
CA GLY A 47 5.73 2.72 17.56
C GLY A 47 5.73 1.27 18.07
N ASN A 48 5.77 0.28 17.16
CA ASN A 48 5.91 -1.14 17.48
C ASN A 48 7.37 -1.64 17.37
N GLY A 49 8.34 -0.76 17.14
CA GLY A 49 9.76 -1.09 17.01
C GLY A 49 10.20 -1.54 15.61
N LEU A 50 9.31 -1.53 14.62
CA LEU A 50 9.72 -1.68 13.22
C LEU A 50 10.48 -0.41 12.79
N THR A 51 11.54 -0.59 12.00
CA THR A 51 12.25 0.51 11.33
C THR A 51 12.43 0.18 9.86
N GLY A 52 12.26 1.17 8.99
CA GLY A 52 12.34 1.03 7.54
C GLY A 52 13.38 2.01 7.01
N TYR A 53 14.50 1.50 6.53
CA TYR A 53 15.62 2.27 5.98
C TYR A 53 15.48 2.39 4.46
N PHE A 54 15.51 3.61 3.95
CA PHE A 54 15.28 3.92 2.54
C PHE A 54 16.60 4.13 1.83
N ASP A 55 16.67 3.68 0.60
CA ASP A 55 17.86 3.79 -0.23
C ASP A 55 17.45 4.05 -1.69
N TYR A 56 18.26 4.87 -2.38
CA TYR A 56 17.89 5.49 -3.63
C TYR A 56 18.91 5.23 -4.73
N ASN A 57 18.45 5.32 -5.97
CA ASN A 57 19.31 5.41 -7.14
C ASN A 57 19.94 6.81 -7.26
N THR A 58 20.92 6.95 -8.15
CA THR A 58 21.59 8.24 -8.43
C THR A 58 20.63 9.30 -8.98
N ASP A 59 19.52 8.89 -9.59
CA ASP A 59 18.43 9.76 -10.07
C ASP A 59 17.40 10.10 -8.98
N SER A 60 17.70 9.79 -7.71
CA SER A 60 16.82 9.98 -6.54
C SER A 60 15.52 9.17 -6.56
N THR A 61 15.38 8.19 -7.46
CA THR A 61 14.27 7.23 -7.38
C THR A 61 14.51 6.21 -6.28
N LEU A 62 13.44 5.78 -5.61
CA LEU A 62 13.52 4.73 -4.59
C LEU A 62 14.08 3.43 -5.20
N ARG A 63 15.14 2.90 -4.58
CA ARG A 63 15.80 1.66 -4.97
C ARG A 63 15.36 0.53 -4.06
N THR A 64 15.48 0.71 -2.74
CA THR A 64 15.13 -0.32 -1.76
C THR A 64 14.57 0.26 -0.47
N ILE A 65 13.77 -0.53 0.24
CA ILE A 65 13.45 -0.30 1.66
C ILE A 65 13.84 -1.55 2.43
N GLN A 66 14.71 -1.42 3.44
CA GLN A 66 15.04 -2.49 4.37
C GLN A 66 14.27 -2.31 5.67
N TYR A 67 13.50 -3.32 6.04
CA TYR A 67 12.69 -3.36 7.24
C TYR A 67 13.40 -4.20 8.30
N ASN A 68 13.53 -3.66 9.51
CA ASN A 68 14.11 -4.35 10.66
C ASN A 68 13.10 -4.37 11.82
N LEU A 69 12.89 -5.55 12.43
CA LEU A 69 12.06 -5.72 13.62
C LEU A 69 12.56 -6.90 14.44
N GLY A 70 12.93 -6.67 15.70
CA GLY A 70 13.33 -7.74 16.64
C GLY A 70 14.45 -8.62 16.10
N GLY A 71 15.42 -8.03 15.40
CA GLY A 71 16.56 -8.75 14.80
C GLY A 71 16.31 -9.45 13.48
N SER A 72 15.06 -9.47 13.03
CA SER A 72 14.75 -9.96 11.69
C SER A 72 14.79 -8.80 10.71
N SER A 73 15.29 -9.06 9.50
CA SER A 73 15.27 -8.08 8.41
C SER A 73 14.62 -8.65 7.16
N ALA A 74 14.01 -7.77 6.38
CA ALA A 74 13.51 -8.06 5.05
C ALA A 74 13.67 -6.85 4.16
N LYS A 75 13.78 -7.07 2.85
CA LYS A 75 14.08 -6.00 1.90
C LYS A 75 13.09 -5.98 0.75
N THR A 76 12.52 -4.80 0.49
CA THR A 76 11.79 -4.52 -0.73
C THR A 76 12.71 -3.86 -1.74
N ILE A 77 12.65 -4.33 -2.98
CA ILE A 77 13.46 -3.89 -4.11
C ILE A 77 12.51 -3.33 -5.17
N PHE A 78 12.86 -2.15 -5.68
CA PHE A 78 12.14 -1.44 -6.73
C PHE A 78 13.04 -1.36 -7.96
N GLU A 79 12.58 -1.97 -9.06
CA GLU A 79 13.31 -1.94 -10.32
C GLU A 79 12.60 -1.02 -11.31
N ARG A 80 13.39 -0.37 -12.15
CA ARG A 80 12.89 0.55 -13.16
C ARG A 80 13.39 0.20 -14.55
N THR A 81 12.53 0.43 -15.54
CA THR A 81 12.87 0.34 -16.96
C THR A 81 12.39 1.61 -17.62
N GLN A 82 13.30 2.32 -18.31
CA GLN A 82 12.99 3.60 -18.96
C GLN A 82 12.35 4.62 -17.98
N GLY A 83 12.89 4.70 -16.75
CA GLY A 83 12.42 5.62 -15.71
C GLY A 83 11.13 5.20 -14.99
N ARG A 84 10.45 4.14 -15.45
CA ARG A 84 9.19 3.66 -14.86
C ARG A 84 9.43 2.50 -13.96
N LEU A 85 8.63 2.38 -12.90
CA LEU A 85 8.60 1.20 -12.07
C LEU A 85 8.20 -0.01 -12.93
N SER A 86 9.10 -0.99 -13.06
CA SER A 86 8.87 -2.23 -13.80
C SER A 86 8.61 -3.41 -12.87
N THR A 87 9.28 -3.46 -11.72
CA THR A 87 9.15 -4.53 -10.74
C THR A 87 9.13 -4.00 -9.31
N ILE A 88 8.34 -4.62 -8.44
CA ILE A 88 8.60 -4.64 -7.00
C ILE A 88 8.73 -6.08 -6.53
N ALA A 89 9.79 -6.37 -5.76
CA ALA A 89 10.02 -7.69 -5.18
C ALA A 89 10.43 -7.57 -3.71
N ASP A 90 10.01 -8.54 -2.90
CA ASP A 90 10.62 -8.76 -1.59
C ASP A 90 11.69 -9.81 -1.70
N ASP A 91 12.87 -9.57 -1.11
CA ASP A 91 14.02 -10.47 -1.17
C ASP A 91 13.68 -11.89 -0.70
N ALA A 92 12.95 -12.01 0.42
CA ALA A 92 12.50 -13.27 1.00
C ALA A 92 11.28 -13.90 0.29
N SER A 93 10.65 -13.19 -0.66
CA SER A 93 9.50 -13.72 -1.40
C SER A 93 9.93 -14.53 -2.63
N LEU A 94 9.20 -15.60 -2.92
CA LEU A 94 9.33 -16.35 -4.18
C LEU A 94 8.67 -15.62 -5.36
N TYR A 95 7.97 -14.51 -5.10
CA TYR A 95 7.17 -13.79 -6.08
C TYR A 95 7.64 -12.34 -6.22
N ARG A 96 7.28 -11.74 -7.35
CA ARG A 96 7.45 -10.30 -7.63
C ARG A 96 6.24 -9.77 -8.37
N ASN A 97 5.98 -8.48 -8.23
CA ASN A 97 4.98 -7.77 -9.02
C ASN A 97 5.61 -7.10 -10.22
N VAL A 98 5.05 -7.34 -11.40
CA VAL A 98 5.48 -6.77 -12.67
C VAL A 98 4.44 -5.75 -13.14
N TYR A 99 4.90 -4.54 -13.45
CA TYR A 99 4.08 -3.38 -13.79
C TYR A 99 4.14 -3.14 -15.30
N ASN A 100 2.98 -3.12 -15.95
CA ASN A 100 2.88 -3.01 -17.40
C ASN A 100 2.06 -1.78 -17.79
N TYR A 101 2.59 -0.99 -18.72
CA TYR A 101 2.02 0.28 -19.15
C TYR A 101 1.61 0.23 -20.62
N ASN A 102 0.60 1.01 -20.99
CA ASN A 102 0.27 1.26 -22.40
C ASN A 102 1.18 2.35 -23.01
N LEU A 103 0.91 2.68 -24.27
CA LEU A 103 1.62 3.72 -25.02
C LEU A 103 1.37 5.13 -24.47
N ASP A 104 0.23 5.35 -23.81
CA ASP A 104 -0.12 6.60 -23.12
C ASP A 104 0.48 6.69 -21.70
N ASN A 105 1.35 5.75 -21.35
CA ASN A 105 2.05 5.67 -20.06
C ASN A 105 1.15 5.42 -18.85
N GLN A 106 -0.05 4.91 -19.07
CA GLN A 106 -0.96 4.48 -18.02
C GLN A 106 -0.67 3.02 -17.64
N LEU A 107 -0.68 2.73 -16.34
CA LEU A 107 -0.52 1.36 -15.85
C LEU A 107 -1.76 0.54 -16.20
N VAL A 108 -1.63 -0.42 -17.11
CA VAL A 108 -2.77 -1.24 -17.56
C VAL A 108 -2.96 -2.49 -16.73
N PHE A 109 -1.88 -3.08 -16.22
CA PHE A 109 -1.98 -4.22 -15.33
C PHE A 109 -0.75 -4.42 -14.45
N VAL A 110 -0.97 -5.09 -13.32
CA VAL A 110 0.07 -5.60 -12.43
C VAL A 110 -0.08 -7.11 -12.31
N GLU A 111 1.00 -7.84 -12.49
CA GLU A 111 1.02 -9.30 -12.34
C GLU A 111 1.95 -9.72 -11.21
N ASN A 112 1.44 -10.53 -10.30
CA ASN A 112 2.28 -11.24 -9.35
C ASN A 112 2.74 -12.54 -9.98
N VAL A 113 4.04 -12.67 -10.19
CA VAL A 113 4.66 -13.80 -10.87
C VAL A 113 5.73 -14.44 -10.01
N GLN A 114 5.86 -15.76 -10.10
CA GLN A 114 6.94 -16.48 -9.43
C GLN A 114 8.28 -16.11 -10.07
N LYS A 115 9.30 -15.84 -9.24
CA LYS A 115 10.61 -15.36 -9.69
C LYS A 115 11.35 -16.36 -10.58
N SER A 116 11.15 -17.67 -10.35
CA SER A 116 11.88 -18.76 -11.00
C SER A 116 11.39 -19.09 -12.42
N ASN A 117 10.09 -19.01 -12.68
CA ASN A 117 9.49 -19.47 -13.94
C ASN A 117 8.45 -18.50 -14.53
N ASN A 118 8.25 -17.33 -13.90
CA ASN A 118 7.27 -16.31 -14.30
C ASN A 118 5.82 -16.79 -14.31
N ALA A 119 5.48 -17.89 -13.60
CA ALA A 119 4.10 -18.32 -13.46
C ALA A 119 3.30 -17.26 -12.68
N SER A 120 2.22 -16.74 -13.29
CA SER A 120 1.33 -15.77 -12.66
C SER A 120 0.48 -16.43 -11.58
N GLN A 121 0.43 -15.84 -10.40
CA GLN A 121 -0.48 -16.18 -9.30
C GLN A 121 -1.75 -15.34 -9.36
N PHE A 122 -1.59 -14.05 -9.66
CA PHE A 122 -2.70 -13.15 -9.85
C PHE A 122 -2.36 -11.99 -10.78
N ARG A 123 -3.42 -11.32 -11.23
CA ARG A 123 -3.35 -10.14 -12.07
C ARG A 123 -4.39 -9.11 -11.65
N LEU A 124 -3.97 -7.85 -11.63
CA LEU A 124 -4.81 -6.68 -11.49
C LEU A 124 -4.86 -5.97 -12.83
N GLU A 125 -6.05 -5.70 -13.35
CA GLU A 125 -6.24 -4.97 -14.62
C GLU A 125 -6.97 -3.67 -14.36
N TYR A 126 -6.45 -2.57 -14.91
CA TYR A 126 -6.98 -1.22 -14.74
C TYR A 126 -7.54 -0.70 -16.05
N THR A 127 -8.61 0.08 -15.93
CA THR A 127 -9.19 0.86 -17.03
C THR A 127 -9.32 2.30 -16.60
N TYR A 128 -9.37 3.21 -17.56
CA TYR A 128 -9.35 4.65 -17.31
C TYR A 128 -10.53 5.33 -18.01
N ASN A 129 -11.06 6.38 -17.39
CA ASN A 129 -12.08 7.22 -18.00
C ASN A 129 -11.46 8.23 -18.98
N ALA A 130 -12.31 9.04 -19.62
CA ALA A 130 -11.87 10.05 -20.59
C ALA A 130 -10.96 11.13 -20.00
N GLN A 131 -10.99 11.34 -18.68
CA GLN A 131 -10.12 12.27 -17.95
C GLN A 131 -8.79 11.63 -17.53
N GLY A 132 -8.55 10.36 -17.87
CA GLY A 132 -7.35 9.61 -17.48
C GLY A 132 -7.33 9.18 -16.01
N LEU A 133 -8.46 9.27 -15.30
CA LEU A 133 -8.61 8.74 -13.94
C LEU A 133 -8.96 7.25 -14.01
N VAL A 134 -8.61 6.47 -12.99
CA VAL A 134 -8.92 5.03 -13.00
C VAL A 134 -10.44 4.86 -12.86
N ASP A 135 -11.05 4.13 -13.78
CA ASP A 135 -12.50 3.92 -13.81
C ASP A 135 -12.89 2.61 -13.12
N SER A 136 -12.14 1.54 -13.41
CA SER A 136 -12.33 0.25 -12.78
C SER A 136 -11.04 -0.54 -12.64
N MET A 137 -11.00 -1.41 -11.62
CA MET A 137 -9.95 -2.39 -11.39
C MET A 137 -10.57 -3.79 -11.27
N LYS A 138 -10.01 -4.77 -11.99
CA LYS A 138 -10.38 -6.18 -11.86
C LYS A 138 -9.23 -6.98 -11.27
N TYR A 139 -9.53 -7.82 -10.30
CA TYR A 139 -8.58 -8.78 -9.73
C TYR A 139 -8.91 -10.19 -10.22
N PHE A 140 -7.92 -10.84 -10.80
CA PHE A 140 -7.99 -12.22 -11.28
C PHE A 140 -7.01 -13.08 -10.49
N SER A 141 -7.47 -14.24 -10.02
CA SER A 141 -6.55 -15.32 -9.68
C SER A 141 -6.15 -16.05 -10.96
N THR A 142 -4.89 -16.43 -11.08
CA THR A 142 -4.37 -17.16 -12.23
C THR A 142 -3.95 -18.56 -11.79
N ASN A 143 -4.39 -19.59 -12.51
CA ASN A 143 -3.92 -20.97 -12.31
C ASN A 143 -3.69 -21.62 -13.67
N GLY A 144 -2.45 -22.06 -13.94
CA GLY A 144 -2.10 -22.68 -15.22
C GLY A 144 -2.43 -21.82 -16.45
N GLY A 145 -2.30 -20.49 -16.33
CA GLY A 145 -2.64 -19.54 -17.40
C GLY A 145 -4.13 -19.21 -17.52
N THR A 146 -5.02 -19.93 -16.83
CA THR A 146 -6.45 -19.59 -16.77
C THR A 146 -6.68 -18.47 -15.76
N LYS A 147 -7.39 -17.41 -16.18
CA LYS A 147 -7.78 -16.29 -15.33
C LYS A 147 -9.20 -16.48 -14.81
N THR A 148 -9.39 -16.38 -13.50
CA THR A 148 -10.70 -16.37 -12.85
C THR A 148 -10.91 -15.04 -12.15
N LEU A 149 -11.97 -14.31 -12.53
CA LEU A 149 -12.33 -13.04 -11.88
C LEU A 149 -12.70 -13.31 -10.42
N ARG A 150 -12.10 -12.54 -9.51
CA ARG A 150 -12.35 -12.62 -8.07
C ARG A 150 -13.07 -11.40 -7.54
N THR A 151 -12.62 -10.22 -7.95
CA THR A 151 -13.28 -8.97 -7.58
C THR A 151 -13.29 -7.97 -8.74
N ARG A 152 -14.27 -7.07 -8.70
CA ARG A 152 -14.35 -5.89 -9.56
C ARG A 152 -14.56 -4.67 -8.68
N SER A 153 -13.74 -3.64 -8.90
CA SER A 153 -13.79 -2.38 -8.16
C SER A 153 -14.14 -1.26 -9.13
N GLY A 154 -15.12 -0.44 -8.80
CA GLY A 154 -15.51 0.77 -9.54
C GLY A 154 -15.18 2.03 -8.75
N TYR A 155 -14.66 3.05 -9.42
CA TYR A 155 -14.14 4.26 -8.79
C TYR A 155 -15.08 5.44 -9.06
N GLN A 156 -15.37 6.22 -8.01
CA GLN A 156 -16.21 7.41 -8.11
C GLN A 156 -15.45 8.65 -7.65
N TYR A 157 -15.56 9.71 -8.44
CA TYR A 157 -14.85 10.97 -8.23
C TYR A 157 -15.82 12.13 -8.09
N ASP A 158 -15.39 13.18 -7.40
CA ASP A 158 -16.08 14.47 -7.43
C ASP A 158 -15.79 15.25 -8.73
N ALA A 159 -16.41 16.42 -8.88
CA ALA A 159 -16.21 17.30 -10.03
C ALA A 159 -14.78 17.85 -10.14
N ALA A 160 -14.01 17.87 -9.05
CA ALA A 160 -12.60 18.27 -9.05
C ALA A 160 -11.67 17.09 -9.41
N GLY A 161 -12.20 15.88 -9.58
CA GLY A 161 -11.44 14.66 -9.85
C GLY A 161 -10.76 14.08 -8.60
N MET A 162 -11.29 14.35 -7.40
CA MET A 162 -10.87 13.70 -6.16
C MET A 162 -11.65 12.41 -5.95
N LEU A 163 -10.97 11.33 -5.59
CA LEU A 163 -11.62 10.04 -5.35
C LEU A 163 -12.54 10.15 -4.12
N LEU A 164 -13.82 9.87 -4.28
CA LEU A 164 -14.83 9.89 -3.22
C LEU A 164 -15.01 8.50 -2.62
N SER A 165 -15.06 7.48 -3.48
CA SER A 165 -15.28 6.11 -3.02
C SER A 165 -14.84 5.08 -4.05
N VAL A 166 -14.60 3.88 -3.55
CA VAL A 166 -14.43 2.67 -4.36
C VAL A 166 -15.46 1.65 -3.91
N GLU A 167 -16.24 1.14 -4.86
CA GLU A 167 -17.20 0.06 -4.61
C GLU A 167 -16.66 -1.23 -5.24
N THR A 168 -16.43 -2.24 -4.41
CA THR A 168 -15.82 -3.51 -4.78
C THR A 168 -16.80 -4.66 -4.60
N GLU A 169 -17.11 -5.35 -5.69
CA GLU A 169 -17.86 -6.59 -5.71
C GLU A 169 -16.88 -7.77 -5.49
N SER A 170 -17.17 -8.61 -4.50
CA SER A 170 -16.37 -9.79 -4.14
C SER A 170 -17.27 -10.97 -3.79
N GLY A 171 -17.52 -11.83 -4.77
CA GLY A 171 -18.48 -12.93 -4.64
C GLY A 171 -19.88 -12.40 -4.30
N ASN A 172 -20.41 -12.81 -3.14
CA ASN A 172 -21.74 -12.38 -2.69
C ASN A 172 -21.73 -11.13 -1.81
N ASN A 173 -20.60 -10.40 -1.74
CA ASN A 173 -20.44 -9.22 -0.90
C ASN A 173 -20.09 -8.00 -1.73
N MET A 174 -20.61 -6.85 -1.32
CA MET A 174 -20.17 -5.54 -1.78
C MET A 174 -19.47 -4.82 -0.65
N VAL A 175 -18.32 -4.24 -0.96
CA VAL A 175 -17.53 -3.42 -0.05
C VAL A 175 -17.51 -2.01 -0.62
N LEU A 176 -17.93 -1.02 0.17
CA LEU A 176 -17.80 0.39 -0.17
C LEU A 176 -16.74 1.01 0.72
N SER A 177 -15.65 1.46 0.11
CA SER A 177 -14.59 2.21 0.79
C SER A 177 -14.79 3.69 0.49
N GLN A 178 -15.34 4.44 1.45
CA GLN A 178 -15.64 5.87 1.30
C GLN A 178 -14.51 6.71 1.87
N ILE A 179 -13.98 7.64 1.07
CA ILE A 179 -12.92 8.57 1.47
C ILE A 179 -13.58 9.86 1.94
N GLU A 180 -13.48 10.12 3.24
CA GLU A 180 -14.17 11.24 3.89
C GLU A 180 -13.24 12.44 4.13
N ALA A 181 -11.92 12.21 4.11
CA ALA A 181 -10.93 13.27 4.26
C ALA A 181 -9.61 12.90 3.56
N TRP A 182 -8.86 13.93 3.22
CA TRP A 182 -7.53 13.85 2.61
C TRP A 182 -6.50 14.59 3.47
N SER A 183 -5.23 14.21 3.34
CA SER A 183 -4.10 14.93 3.93
C SER A 183 -3.96 16.32 3.30
N PRO A 184 -3.24 17.26 3.93
CA PRO A 184 -2.68 18.41 3.21
C PRO A 184 -1.84 17.97 2.01
N GLU A 185 -1.46 18.93 1.14
CA GLU A 185 -0.52 18.64 0.05
C GLU A 185 0.83 18.19 0.62
N ILE A 186 1.31 17.03 0.18
CA ILE A 186 2.56 16.41 0.61
C ILE A 186 3.37 15.93 -0.60
N SER A 187 4.69 15.90 -0.42
CA SER A 187 5.62 15.28 -1.37
C SER A 187 5.87 13.86 -0.92
N PHE A 188 5.45 12.88 -1.72
CA PHE A 188 5.61 11.48 -1.39
C PHE A 188 5.91 10.66 -2.64
N MET A 189 6.54 9.50 -2.43
CA MET A 189 6.71 8.48 -3.47
C MET A 189 5.53 7.50 -3.35
N PRO A 190 4.64 7.39 -4.35
CA PRO A 190 3.49 6.50 -4.28
C PRO A 190 3.86 5.05 -3.92
N GLU A 191 5.01 4.59 -4.39
CA GLU A 191 5.56 3.25 -4.17
C GLU A 191 5.76 2.88 -2.70
N MET A 192 5.79 3.86 -1.80
CA MET A 192 5.87 3.62 -0.36
C MET A 192 4.53 3.24 0.28
N TYR A 193 3.41 3.55 -0.38
CA TYR A 193 2.08 3.55 0.22
C TYR A 193 1.16 2.44 -0.27
N TYR A 194 1.61 1.61 -1.22
CA TYR A 194 0.85 0.44 -1.66
C TYR A 194 1.66 -0.85 -1.49
N ASP A 195 0.98 -1.93 -1.11
CA ASP A 195 1.61 -3.22 -0.85
C ASP A 195 1.75 -4.06 -2.13
N VAL A 196 2.75 -4.93 -2.15
CA VAL A 196 2.91 -5.97 -3.16
C VAL A 196 1.97 -7.17 -2.93
N LEU A 197 1.52 -7.38 -1.70
CA LEU A 197 0.65 -8.48 -1.29
C LEU A 197 -0.77 -7.99 -1.02
N LEU A 198 -1.51 -7.56 -2.06
CA LEU A 198 -2.97 -7.27 -2.05
C LEU A 198 -3.55 -6.98 -0.66
N THR A 199 -3.07 -5.92 -0.01
CA THR A 199 -3.50 -5.60 1.34
C THR A 199 -4.90 -5.01 1.32
N GLU A 200 -5.49 -4.95 2.51
CA GLU A 200 -6.73 -4.23 2.68
C GLU A 200 -6.57 -2.76 2.25
N ASN A 201 -7.58 -2.23 1.57
CA ASN A 201 -7.59 -0.92 0.92
C ASN A 201 -6.61 -0.76 -0.26
N TYR A 202 -6.06 -1.83 -0.83
CA TYR A 202 -5.26 -1.76 -2.06
C TYR A 202 -6.03 -1.07 -3.22
N ASP A 203 -7.35 -1.22 -3.24
CA ASP A 203 -8.24 -0.55 -4.19
C ASP A 203 -8.15 0.98 -4.10
N ILE A 204 -7.85 1.55 -2.93
CA ILE A 204 -7.59 2.98 -2.73
C ILE A 204 -6.09 3.30 -2.85
N TYR A 205 -5.25 2.48 -2.22
CA TYR A 205 -3.80 2.68 -2.19
C TYR A 205 -3.15 1.79 -3.24
N ASN A 206 -3.25 2.21 -4.50
CA ASN A 206 -2.51 1.64 -5.63
C ASN A 206 -1.87 2.76 -6.47
N LEU A 207 -0.90 2.38 -7.31
CA LEU A 207 -0.14 3.35 -8.10
C LEU A 207 -1.02 4.24 -9.00
N PRO A 208 -2.03 3.73 -9.75
CA PRO A 208 -2.93 4.56 -10.54
C PRO A 208 -3.65 5.64 -9.74
N VAL A 209 -4.18 5.33 -8.57
CA VAL A 209 -4.88 6.31 -7.72
C VAL A 209 -3.88 7.31 -7.12
N LEU A 210 -2.81 6.80 -6.52
CA LEU A 210 -1.88 7.62 -5.73
C LEU A 210 -1.01 8.53 -6.60
N SER A 211 -0.74 8.17 -7.86
CA SER A 211 0.05 9.00 -8.78
C SER A 211 -0.70 10.22 -9.31
N GLN A 212 -2.02 10.28 -9.16
CA GLN A 212 -2.83 11.38 -9.70
C GLN A 212 -2.77 12.66 -8.86
N ARG A 213 -2.37 12.57 -7.59
CA ARG A 213 -2.46 13.68 -6.63
C ARG A 213 -1.28 13.72 -5.67
N LYS A 214 -1.08 14.89 -5.08
CA LYS A 214 -0.09 15.17 -4.02
C LYS A 214 -0.71 15.11 -2.63
N MET A 215 -1.70 14.25 -2.43
CA MET A 215 -2.43 14.08 -1.16
C MET A 215 -2.70 12.59 -0.95
N LEU A 216 -2.79 12.17 0.31
CA LEU A 216 -3.17 10.82 0.69
C LEU A 216 -4.54 10.81 1.38
N PRO A 217 -5.35 9.77 1.23
CA PRO A 217 -6.56 9.62 2.03
C PRO A 217 -6.21 9.63 3.53
N SER A 218 -6.89 10.48 4.30
CA SER A 218 -6.70 10.62 5.75
C SER A 218 -7.88 10.10 6.56
N LYS A 219 -9.04 9.85 5.94
CA LYS A 219 -10.14 9.15 6.59
C LYS A 219 -10.88 8.26 5.59
N ILE A 220 -10.93 6.97 5.86
CA ILE A 220 -11.62 5.97 5.05
C ILE A 220 -12.59 5.20 5.92
N THR A 221 -13.87 5.18 5.54
CA THR A 221 -14.88 4.34 6.17
C THR A 221 -15.23 3.19 5.24
N ARG A 222 -14.96 1.97 5.69
CA ARG A 222 -15.29 0.73 5.00
C ARG A 222 -16.68 0.28 5.43
N LYS A 223 -17.55 0.07 4.46
CA LYS A 223 -18.92 -0.42 4.65
C LYS A 223 -19.10 -1.72 3.86
N VAL A 224 -19.92 -2.62 4.36
CA VAL A 224 -20.21 -3.91 3.71
C VAL A 224 -21.71 -4.16 3.60
N LYS A 225 -22.14 -4.86 2.55
CA LYS A 225 -23.49 -5.39 2.39
C LYS A 225 -23.48 -6.66 1.52
N PRO A 226 -24.51 -7.53 1.60
CA PRO A 226 -24.72 -8.59 0.62
C PRO A 226 -25.03 -8.04 -0.77
N THR A 227 -24.64 -8.75 -1.83
CA THR A 227 -24.97 -8.39 -3.22
C THR A 227 -26.46 -8.58 -3.54
N THR A 228 -27.13 -9.52 -2.86
CA THR A 228 -28.55 -9.84 -3.06
C THR A 228 -29.51 -8.83 -2.43
N GLY A 229 -28.99 -7.70 -1.92
CA GLY A 229 -29.76 -6.64 -1.28
C GLY A 229 -29.33 -6.37 0.17
N GLY A 230 -29.94 -5.36 0.78
CA GLY A 230 -29.65 -4.93 2.15
C GLY A 230 -29.00 -3.55 2.22
N THR A 231 -28.81 -3.07 3.45
CA THR A 231 -28.19 -1.78 3.74
C THR A 231 -26.73 -1.94 4.06
N TYR A 232 -25.92 -0.96 3.68
CA TYR A 232 -24.54 -0.88 4.13
C TYR A 232 -24.44 -0.77 5.64
N THR A 233 -23.63 -1.62 6.25
CA THR A 233 -23.19 -1.49 7.64
C THR A 233 -21.73 -1.08 7.66
N THR A 234 -21.36 -0.20 8.59
CA THR A 234 -19.95 0.16 8.78
C THR A 234 -19.21 -1.01 9.38
N ASP A 235 -18.21 -1.50 8.67
CA ASP A 235 -17.29 -2.52 9.15
C ASP A 235 -16.19 -1.90 10.01
N LYS A 236 -15.53 -0.88 9.47
CA LYS A 236 -14.47 -0.15 10.17
C LYS A 236 -14.27 1.26 9.63
N THR A 237 -13.62 2.10 10.42
CA THR A 237 -13.12 3.42 9.99
C THR A 237 -11.63 3.50 10.27
N GLN A 238 -10.86 3.92 9.28
CA GLN A 238 -9.46 4.24 9.41
C GLN A 238 -9.28 5.75 9.30
N GLN A 239 -8.53 6.32 10.23
CA GLN A 239 -8.16 7.73 10.23
C GLN A 239 -6.64 7.86 10.36
N ILE A 240 -6.02 8.67 9.53
CA ILE A 240 -4.60 8.98 9.57
C ILE A 240 -4.46 10.47 9.83
N THR A 241 -3.88 10.80 10.98
CA THR A 241 -3.48 12.17 11.29
C THR A 241 -2.06 12.39 10.78
N PHE A 242 -1.88 13.34 9.87
CA PHE A 242 -0.59 13.69 9.30
C PHE A 242 -0.02 14.95 9.97
N THR A 243 1.20 14.86 10.50
CA THR A 243 1.99 16.03 10.89
C THR A 243 2.96 16.36 9.77
N VAL A 244 2.80 17.55 9.18
CA VAL A 244 3.56 17.96 7.98
C VAL A 244 4.42 19.19 8.31
N SER A 245 5.69 19.16 7.87
CA SER A 245 6.58 20.33 7.87
C SER A 245 6.93 20.69 6.41
N GLY A 246 6.46 21.85 5.95
CA GLY A 246 6.47 22.18 4.53
C GLY A 246 5.59 21.20 3.73
N LYS A 247 6.21 20.37 2.88
CA LYS A 247 5.55 19.27 2.15
C LYS A 247 5.98 17.89 2.64
N LYS A 248 6.76 17.79 3.71
CA LYS A 248 7.29 16.53 4.24
C LYS A 248 6.42 16.03 5.38
N VAL A 249 5.99 14.77 5.30
CA VAL A 249 5.32 14.10 6.42
C VAL A 249 6.39 13.81 7.46
N THR A 250 6.25 14.33 8.68
CA THR A 250 7.20 14.11 9.78
C THR A 250 6.70 13.05 10.76
N LYS A 251 5.38 12.89 10.85
CA LYS A 251 4.73 11.89 11.68
C LYS A 251 3.36 11.53 11.10
N THR A 252 2.98 10.28 11.24
CA THR A 252 1.59 9.83 11.09
C THR A 252 1.12 9.14 12.36
N THR A 253 -0.16 9.29 12.67
CA THR A 253 -0.86 8.46 13.64
C THR A 253 -2.08 7.87 12.94
N THR A 254 -2.08 6.56 12.76
CA THR A 254 -3.17 5.80 12.16
C THR A 254 -4.01 5.19 13.26
N GLU A 255 -5.30 5.47 13.25
CA GLU A 255 -6.29 4.90 14.15
C GLU A 255 -7.28 4.08 13.32
N VAL A 256 -7.60 2.88 13.79
CA VAL A 256 -8.63 2.04 13.20
C VAL A 256 -9.66 1.73 14.26
N SER A 257 -10.92 2.01 13.95
CA SER A 257 -12.05 1.72 14.82
C SER A 257 -13.00 0.72 14.18
N PHE A 258 -13.55 -0.17 15.02
CA PHE A 258 -14.51 -1.21 14.61
C PHE A 258 -15.82 -0.97 15.36
N PRO A 259 -16.79 -0.24 14.79
CA PRO A 259 -18.00 0.16 15.51
C PRO A 259 -18.80 -1.01 16.10
N ASN A 260 -18.75 -2.18 15.44
CA ASN A 260 -19.47 -3.38 15.87
C ASN A 260 -18.64 -4.31 16.78
N VAL A 261 -17.38 -3.96 17.07
CA VAL A 261 -16.50 -4.73 17.96
C VAL A 261 -15.81 -3.79 18.95
N PRO A 262 -16.52 -3.31 19.98
CA PRO A 262 -15.96 -2.40 20.97
C PRO A 262 -14.68 -2.96 21.62
N GLY A 263 -13.67 -2.12 21.79
CA GLY A 263 -12.38 -2.50 22.38
C GLY A 263 -11.36 -3.07 21.39
N SER A 264 -11.74 -3.32 20.13
CA SER A 264 -10.79 -3.74 19.08
C SER A 264 -10.12 -2.58 18.32
N ASN A 265 -10.27 -1.35 18.81
CA ASN A 265 -9.63 -0.20 18.19
C ASN A 265 -8.11 -0.32 18.29
N THR A 266 -7.41 0.06 17.23
CA THR A 266 -5.95 0.04 17.19
C THR A 266 -5.42 1.42 16.82
N SER A 267 -4.23 1.73 17.32
CA SER A 267 -3.50 2.95 16.97
C SER A 267 -2.05 2.59 16.71
N LEU A 268 -1.48 3.19 15.67
CA LEU A 268 -0.06 3.06 15.36
C LEU A 268 0.49 4.43 14.96
N THR A 269 1.65 4.78 15.50
CA THR A 269 2.39 5.96 15.10
C THR A 269 3.59 5.58 14.25
N ALA A 270 3.90 6.38 13.23
CA ALA A 270 5.15 6.32 12.48
C ALA A 270 5.82 7.70 12.45
N ASN A 271 7.11 7.76 12.77
CA ASN A 271 7.93 8.95 12.62
C ASN A 271 8.75 8.86 11.33
N TYR A 272 8.93 9.99 10.65
CA TYR A 272 9.63 10.07 9.38
C TYR A 272 10.88 10.93 9.56
N VAL A 273 12.04 10.33 9.32
CA VAL A 273 13.35 10.97 9.50
C VAL A 273 13.95 11.23 8.12
N TYR A 274 14.28 12.49 7.86
CA TYR A 274 14.87 12.94 6.59
C TYR A 274 16.36 13.27 6.78
N ARG A 275 17.13 13.13 5.71
CA ARG A 275 18.54 13.56 5.66
C ARG A 275 18.70 15.04 5.34
#